data_AF-A0A1F7YHS4-F1
#
_entry.id   AF-A0A1F7YHS4-F1
#
_cell.length_a   1.000
_cell.length_b   1.000
_cell.length_c   1.000
_cell.angle_alpha   90.00
_cell.angle_beta   90.00
_cell.angle_gamma   90.00
#
_symmetry.space_group_name_H-M   'P 1'
#
loop_
_entity.id
_entity.type
_entity.pdbx_description
1 polymer ?
#
loop_
_entity_poly.entity_id
_entity_poly.type
_entity_poly.pdbx_seq_one_letter_code
_entity_poly.pdbx_strand_id
1 'polypeptide(L)'
;MQQLVREEIVRLQPKGVFTIPKKLREGLFDDFGIAKIKRVGRRLIVEPVRTLTYPVRSYTDSDLKGFFELDEKESKILKDKGLI
;
A
#
# COMPACT_ATOMS: atom_id res chain seq x y z
N MET A 1 -21.94 3.64 -13.01
CA MET A 1 -21.76 2.18 -12.83
C MET A 1 -22.22 1.82 -11.43
N GLN A 2 -23.31 1.06 -11.28
CA GLN A 2 -23.77 0.61 -9.96
C GLN A 2 -22.80 -0.44 -9.43
N GLN A 3 -22.15 -0.15 -8.29
CA GLN A 3 -21.33 -1.13 -7.57
C GLN A 3 -22.26 -2.19 -6.97
N LEU A 4 -22.09 -3.45 -7.38
CA LEU A 4 -22.75 -4.60 -6.78
C LEU A 4 -22.25 -4.77 -5.35
N VAL A 5 -23.06 -4.35 -4.37
CA VAL A 5 -22.79 -4.59 -2.96
C VAL A 5 -23.12 -6.05 -2.66
N ARG A 6 -22.12 -6.81 -2.21
CA ARG A 6 -22.30 -8.18 -1.73
C ARG A 6 -22.21 -8.18 -0.21
N GLU A 7 -23.26 -8.67 0.44
CA GLU A 7 -23.37 -8.72 1.90
C GLU A 7 -23.56 -10.16 2.37
N GLU A 8 -22.85 -10.55 3.42
CA GLU A 8 -23.05 -11.81 4.11
C GLU A 8 -22.99 -11.59 5.63
N ILE A 9 -23.85 -12.28 6.38
CA ILE A 9 -23.85 -12.26 7.84
C ILE A 9 -22.95 -13.40 8.33
N VAL A 10 -21.90 -13.06 9.07
CA VAL A 10 -20.96 -14.02 9.65
C VAL A 10 -21.02 -14.01 11.17
N ARG A 11 -20.91 -15.19 11.77
CA ARG A 11 -20.84 -15.35 13.23
C ARG A 11 -19.43 -15.04 13.71
N LEU A 12 -19.32 -14.15 14.70
CA LEU A 12 -18.07 -13.93 15.43
C LEU A 12 -17.76 -15.13 16.32
N GLN A 13 -16.50 -15.56 16.27
CA GLN A 13 -15.92 -16.52 17.20
C GLN A 13 -15.36 -15.77 18.43
N PRO A 14 -15.00 -16.49 19.51
CA PRO A 14 -14.36 -15.87 20.67
C PRO A 14 -13.14 -15.02 20.29
N LYS A 15 -12.85 -14.01 21.11
CA LYS A 15 -11.76 -13.05 20.88
C LYS A 15 -11.92 -12.20 19.60
N GLY A 16 -13.12 -12.13 19.01
CA GLY A 16 -13.42 -11.30 17.85
C GLY A 16 -12.88 -11.87 16.53
N VAL A 17 -12.55 -13.16 16.50
CA VAL A 17 -12.13 -13.84 15.28
C VAL A 17 -13.34 -14.06 14.36
N PHE A 18 -13.18 -13.80 13.08
CA PHE A 18 -14.17 -14.15 12.07
C PHE A 18 -13.48 -14.57 10.78
N THR A 19 -14.17 -15.40 10.02
CA THR A 19 -13.68 -15.87 8.72
C THR A 19 -14.37 -15.08 7.64
N ILE A 20 -13.59 -14.49 6.74
CA ILE A 20 -14.12 -13.82 5.53
C ILE A 20 -14.63 -14.93 4.59
N PRO A 21 -15.91 -14.96 4.20
CA PRO A 21 -16.46 -15.97 3.30
C PRO A 21 -15.70 -16.03 1.97
N LYS A 22 -15.59 -17.23 1.38
CA LYS A 22 -14.81 -17.47 0.14
C LYS A 22 -15.18 -16.48 -0.98
N LYS A 23 -16.48 -16.20 -1.16
CA LYS A 23 -17.00 -15.29 -2.20
C LYS A 23 -16.56 -13.84 -2.03
N LEU A 24 -16.23 -13.43 -0.81
CA LEU A 24 -15.73 -12.08 -0.48
C LEU A 24 -14.20 -12.03 -0.41
N ARG A 25 -13.54 -13.20 -0.27
CA ARG A 25 -12.08 -13.31 -0.17
C ARG A 25 -11.40 -13.40 -1.53
N GLU A 26 -12.05 -14.09 -2.48
CA GLU A 26 -11.51 -14.39 -3.80
C GLU A 26 -11.15 -13.11 -4.58
N GLY A 27 -9.89 -13.01 -5.02
CA GLY A 27 -9.36 -11.84 -5.73
C GLY A 27 -8.97 -10.64 -4.86
N LEU A 28 -9.20 -10.68 -3.54
CA LEU A 28 -8.84 -9.60 -2.61
C LEU A 28 -7.70 -9.98 -1.65
N PHE A 29 -7.71 -11.19 -1.10
CA PHE A 29 -6.71 -11.65 -0.13
C PHE A 29 -6.01 -12.91 -0.59
N ASP A 30 -4.69 -12.94 -0.44
CA ASP A 30 -3.89 -14.16 -0.55
C ASP A 30 -4.01 -15.00 0.74
N ASP A 31 -3.71 -16.30 0.69
CA ASP A 31 -3.96 -17.24 1.81
C ASP A 31 -3.26 -16.86 3.13
N PHE A 32 -2.18 -16.08 3.08
CA PHE A 32 -1.48 -15.52 4.25
C PHE A 32 -1.24 -14.01 4.14
N GLY A 33 -2.10 -13.32 3.38
CA GLY A 33 -1.99 -11.88 3.17
C GLY A 33 -2.23 -11.08 4.46
N ILE A 34 -1.55 -9.92 4.56
CA ILE A 34 -1.78 -8.98 5.66
C ILE A 34 -3.01 -8.13 5.33
N ALA A 35 -3.86 -7.88 6.32
CA ALA A 35 -5.00 -6.98 6.19
C ALA A 35 -4.85 -5.79 7.12
N LYS A 36 -5.17 -4.60 6.62
CA LYS A 36 -5.30 -3.38 7.40
C LYS A 36 -6.75 -3.27 7.86
N ILE A 37 -6.96 -3.07 9.16
CA ILE A 37 -8.27 -2.83 9.74
C ILE A 37 -8.35 -1.39 10.21
N LYS A 38 -9.36 -0.64 9.75
CA LYS A 38 -9.64 0.73 10.19
C LYS A 38 -11.07 0.84 10.68
N ARG A 39 -11.28 1.57 11.78
CA ARG A 39 -12.63 1.93 12.25
C ARG A 39 -13.06 3.26 11.62
N VAL A 40 -14.25 3.27 11.01
CA VAL A 40 -14.90 4.48 10.48
C VAL A 40 -16.31 4.54 11.07
N GLY A 41 -16.48 5.39 12.09
CA GLY A 41 -17.70 5.46 12.88
C GLY A 41 -18.04 4.12 13.54
N ARG A 42 -19.16 3.52 13.13
CA ARG A 42 -19.66 2.22 13.61
C ARG A 42 -19.28 1.04 12.72
N ARG A 43 -18.42 1.25 11.70
CA ARG A 43 -18.01 0.23 10.74
C ARG A 43 -16.54 -0.10 10.90
N LEU A 44 -16.18 -1.36 10.64
CA LEU A 44 -14.81 -1.78 10.39
C LEU A 44 -14.62 -1.92 8.89
N ILE A 45 -13.58 -1.29 8.37
CA ILE A 45 -13.12 -1.44 6.99
C ILE A 45 -11.88 -2.32 7.03
N VAL A 46 -11.90 -3.39 6.24
CA VAL A 46 -10.80 -4.36 6.12
C VAL A 46 -10.26 -4.26 4.69
N GLU A 47 -8.99 -3.89 4.56
CA GLU A 47 -8.33 -3.67 3.27
C GLU A 47 -7.12 -4.61 3.15
N PRO A 48 -6.92 -5.28 2.00
CA PRO A 48 -5.71 -6.07 1.79
C PRO A 48 -4.49 -5.16 1.68
N VAL A 49 -3.40 -5.55 2.34
CA VAL A 49 -2.11 -4.87 2.24
C VAL A 49 -1.24 -5.66 1.28
N ARG A 50 -0.88 -5.03 0.16
CA ARG A 50 0.12 -5.60 -0.76
C ARG A 50 1.49 -5.41 -0.14
N THR A 51 2.14 -6.51 0.23
CA THR A 51 3.54 -6.51 0.62
C THR A 51 4.39 -6.82 -0.61
N LEU A 52 5.40 -5.98 -0.85
CA LEU A 52 6.47 -6.32 -1.80
C LEU A 52 7.39 -7.34 -1.11
N THR A 53 7.79 -8.38 -1.82
CA THR A 53 8.67 -9.44 -1.29
C THR A 53 10.10 -8.97 -1.06
N TYR A 54 10.44 -7.78 -1.57
CA TYR A 54 11.74 -7.16 -1.44
C TYR A 54 11.66 -5.90 -0.57
N PRO A 55 12.74 -5.58 0.16
CA PRO A 55 12.82 -4.35 0.93
C PRO A 55 12.79 -3.16 -0.04
N VAL A 56 11.86 -2.25 0.20
CA VAL A 56 11.79 -0.97 -0.50
C VAL A 56 12.44 0.09 0.38
N ARG A 57 13.40 0.85 -0.17
CA ARG A 57 13.89 2.05 0.51
C ARG A 57 12.83 3.13 0.42
N SER A 58 12.45 3.68 1.57
CA SER A 58 11.65 4.89 1.64
C SER A 58 12.59 6.08 1.69
N TYR A 59 12.42 7.03 0.77
CA TYR A 59 13.16 8.29 0.79
C TYR A 59 12.29 9.36 1.45
N THR A 60 12.90 10.15 2.32
CA THR A 60 12.27 11.35 2.86
C THR A 60 12.35 12.49 1.84
N ASP A 61 11.51 13.51 1.99
CA ASP A 61 11.57 14.70 1.13
C ASP A 61 12.95 15.38 1.19
N SER A 62 13.63 15.32 2.34
CA SER A 62 15.01 15.79 2.47
C SER A 62 16.02 14.98 1.67
N ASP A 63 15.85 13.66 1.59
CA ASP A 63 16.74 12.79 0.79
C ASP A 63 16.60 13.11 -0.70
N LEU A 64 15.37 13.34 -1.15
CA LEU A 64 15.07 13.71 -2.53
C LEU A 64 15.66 15.09 -2.88
N LYS A 65 15.55 16.05 -1.96
CA LYS A 65 16.12 17.39 -2.17
C LYS A 65 17.63 17.33 -2.38
N GLY A 66 18.35 16.59 -1.52
CA GLY A 66 19.80 16.43 -1.65
C GLY A 66 20.20 15.76 -2.97
N PHE A 67 19.41 14.79 -3.44
CA PHE A 67 19.62 14.15 -4.74
C PHE A 67 19.49 15.13 -5.90
N PHE A 68 18.42 15.94 -5.94
CA PHE A 68 18.21 16.92 -7.01
C PHE A 68 19.27 18.03 -7.03
N GLU A 69 19.70 18.51 -5.87
CA GLU A 69 20.77 19.52 -5.79
C GLU A 69 22.11 18.97 -6.32
N LEU A 70 22.41 17.70 -6.03
CA LEU A 70 23.62 17.03 -6.53
C LEU A 70 23.55 16.83 -8.04
N ASP A 71 22.42 16.34 -8.55
CA ASP A 71 22.18 16.13 -9.99
C ASP A 71 22.27 17.44 -10.79
N GLU A 72 21.71 18.54 -10.26
CA GLU A 72 21.79 19.85 -10.91
C GLU A 72 23.24 20.36 -10.97
N LYS A 73 24.01 20.17 -9.89
CA LYS A 73 25.41 20.57 -9.82
C LYS A 73 26.26 19.76 -10.80
N GLU A 74 26.10 18.45 -10.85
CA GLU A 74 26.84 17.59 -11.79
C GLU A 74 26.45 17.90 -13.24
N SER A 75 25.17 18.10 -13.52
CA SER A 75 24.68 18.49 -14.84
C SER A 75 25.30 19.80 -15.32
N LYS A 76 25.45 20.82 -14.46
CA LYS A 76 26.15 22.07 -14.81
C LYS A 76 27.62 21.82 -15.16
N ILE A 77 28.32 21.04 -14.33
CA ILE A 77 29.74 20.71 -14.57
C ILE A 77 29.93 19.97 -15.89
N LEU A 78 29.02 19.05 -16.23
CA LEU A 78 29.09 18.27 -17.47
C LEU A 78 28.79 19.11 -18.72
N LYS A 79 27.83 20.03 -18.62
CA LYS A 79 27.53 21.03 -19.67
C LYS A 79 28.70 21.96 -19.92
N ASP A 80 29.32 22.47 -18.87
CA ASP A 80 30.49 23.35 -18.98
C ASP A 80 31.70 22.65 -19.64
N LYS A 81 31.76 21.31 -19.52
CA LYS A 81 32.76 20.46 -20.17
C LYS A 81 32.35 19.97 -21.58
N GLY A 82 31.15 20.30 -22.05
CA GLY A 82 30.63 19.89 -23.36
C GLY A 82 30.38 18.39 -23.51
N LEU A 83 30.16 17.68 -22.39
CA LEU A 83 29.96 16.22 -22.37
C LEU A 83 28.48 15.82 -22.44
N ILE A 84 27.56 16.75 -22.16
CA ILE A 84 26.10 16.66 -22.26
C ILE A 84 25.54 18.03 -22.66
#